data_AF-A0A7V9Q8M2-F1
#
_entry.id   AF-A0A7V9Q8M2-F1
#
_cell.length_a   1.000
_cell.length_b   1.000
_cell.length_c   1.000
_cell.angle_alpha   90.00
_cell.angle_beta   90.00
_cell.angle_gamma   90.00
#
_symmetry.space_group_name_H-M   'P 1'
#
loop_
_entity.id
_entity.type
_entity.pdbx_description
1 polymer ?
#
loop_
_entity_poly.entity_id
_entity_poly.type
_entity_poly.pdbx_seq_one_letter_code
_entity_poly.pdbx_strand_id
1 'polypeptide(L)'
;MIVTLELEPEVELTATEQAKEKGLPLNEYVKSVVKEAVFKRRKIQQLSGKPFDDILKSFRDEVETSGISDDELDNLFQQARREASQARRGETHVSFGRVNEEGG
;
A
#
# COMPACT_ATOMS: atom_id res chain seq x y z
N MET A 1 18.41 -21.78 -9.18
CA MET A 1 17.72 -22.58 -8.14
C MET A 1 16.26 -22.68 -8.52
N ILE A 2 15.67 -23.86 -8.42
CA ILE A 2 14.25 -24.09 -8.71
C ILE A 2 13.61 -24.55 -7.39
N VAL A 3 12.47 -23.96 -7.05
CA VAL A 3 11.65 -24.33 -5.89
C VAL A 3 10.26 -24.63 -6.40
N THR A 4 9.71 -25.78 -6.00
CA THR A 4 8.33 -26.15 -6.28
C THR A 4 7.51 -25.88 -5.02
N LEU A 5 6.35 -25.27 -5.19
CA LEU A 5 5.43 -24.92 -4.11
C LEU A 5 4.06 -25.49 -4.44
N GLU A 6 3.50 -26.25 -3.51
CA GLU A 6 2.10 -26.66 -3.56
C GLU A 6 1.26 -25.62 -2.84
N LEU A 7 0.18 -25.17 -3.50
CA LEU A 7 -0.74 -24.17 -2.95
C LEU A 7 -2.00 -24.87 -2.47
N GLU A 8 -2.53 -24.40 -1.34
CA GLU A 8 -3.88 -24.77 -0.95
C GLU A 8 -4.88 -24.24 -2.00
N PRO A 9 -6.00 -24.94 -2.26
CA PRO A 9 -6.93 -24.59 -3.33
C PRO A 9 -7.44 -23.15 -3.26
N GLU A 10 -7.71 -22.63 -2.05
CA GLU A 10 -8.18 -21.26 -1.84
C GLU A 10 -7.12 -20.21 -2.22
N VAL A 11 -5.86 -20.52 -1.96
CA VAL A 11 -4.72 -19.66 -2.28
C VAL A 11 -4.46 -19.67 -3.80
N GLU A 12 -4.54 -20.83 -4.43
CA GLU A 12 -4.41 -20.94 -5.89
C GLU A 12 -5.52 -20.17 -6.62
N LEU A 13 -6.77 -20.30 -6.16
CA LEU A 13 -7.91 -19.58 -6.73
C LEU A 13 -7.67 -18.07 -6.66
N THR A 14 -7.35 -17.58 -5.46
CA THR A 14 -7.11 -16.15 -5.21
C THR A 14 -5.93 -15.63 -6.03
N ALA A 15 -4.83 -16.39 -6.09
CA ALA A 15 -3.66 -16.00 -6.89
C ALA A 15 -3.97 -15.96 -8.39
N THR A 16 -4.84 -16.85 -8.87
CA THR A 16 -5.28 -16.90 -10.27
C THR A 16 -6.15 -15.70 -10.63
N GLU A 17 -7.08 -15.31 -9.75
CA GLU A 17 -7.91 -14.12 -9.93
C GLU A 17 -7.04 -12.86 -9.97
N GLN A 18 -6.14 -12.69 -9.01
CA GLN A 18 -5.24 -11.54 -8.95
C GLN A 18 -4.26 -11.49 -10.14
N ALA A 19 -3.82 -12.65 -10.65
CA ALA A 19 -3.00 -12.72 -11.85
C ALA A 19 -3.79 -12.23 -13.08
N LYS A 20 -5.05 -12.64 -13.22
CA LYS A 20 -5.95 -12.19 -14.29
C LYS A 20 -6.20 -10.69 -14.26
N GLU A 21 -6.48 -10.13 -13.07
CA GLU A 21 -6.68 -8.68 -12.90
C GLU A 21 -5.46 -7.88 -13.35
N LYS A 22 -4.25 -8.43 -13.14
CA LYS A 22 -2.99 -7.81 -13.53
C LYS A 22 -2.57 -8.15 -14.97
N GLY A 23 -3.34 -8.96 -15.70
CA GLY A 23 -3.00 -9.41 -17.04
C GLY A 23 -1.74 -10.28 -17.09
N LEU A 24 -1.39 -10.95 -15.99
CA LEU A 24 -0.19 -11.77 -15.86
C LEU A 24 -0.52 -13.26 -15.84
N PRO A 25 0.34 -14.12 -16.38
CA PRO A 25 0.24 -15.55 -16.13
C PRO A 25 0.54 -15.86 -14.66
N LEU A 26 -0.14 -16.86 -14.09
CA LEU A 26 -0.05 -17.22 -12.66
C LEU A 26 1.40 -17.39 -12.17
N ASN A 27 2.26 -18.03 -12.96
CA ASN A 27 3.67 -18.21 -12.62
C ASN A 27 4.40 -16.87 -12.41
N GLU A 28 4.26 -15.94 -13.36
CA GLU A 28 4.90 -14.62 -13.25
C GLU A 28 4.30 -13.79 -12.11
N TYR A 29 3.00 -13.94 -11.87
CA TYR A 29 2.35 -13.34 -10.73
C TYR A 29 2.95 -13.85 -9.41
N VAL A 30 3.00 -15.17 -9.20
CA VAL A 30 3.55 -15.79 -7.98
C VAL A 30 5.02 -15.41 -7.78
N LYS A 31 5.83 -15.40 -8.84
CA LYS A 31 7.22 -14.91 -8.77
C LYS A 31 7.29 -13.47 -8.28
N SER A 32 6.41 -12.59 -8.77
CA SER A 32 6.39 -11.18 -8.36
C SER A 32 6.06 -11.03 -6.88
N VAL A 33 5.07 -11.79 -6.39
CA VAL A 33 4.64 -11.80 -4.99
C VAL A 33 5.76 -12.30 -4.08
N VAL A 34 6.41 -13.42 -4.43
CA VAL A 34 7.53 -13.97 -3.66
C VAL A 34 8.69 -12.97 -3.60
N LYS A 35 9.02 -12.35 -4.74
CA LYS A 35 10.06 -11.32 -4.82
C LYS A 35 9.75 -10.15 -3.89
N GLU A 36 8.53 -9.62 -3.96
CA GLU A 36 8.08 -8.51 -3.13
C GLU A 36 8.12 -8.85 -1.64
N ALA A 37 7.64 -10.04 -1.25
CA ALA A 37 7.63 -10.50 0.13
C ALA A 37 9.05 -10.59 0.71
N VAL A 38 10.01 -11.14 -0.04
CA VAL A 38 11.41 -11.24 0.39
C VAL A 38 12.03 -9.86 0.58
N PHE A 39 11.84 -8.93 -0.36
CA PHE A 39 12.40 -7.58 -0.25
C PHE A 39 11.73 -6.72 0.83
N LYS A 40 10.40 -6.79 0.97
CA LYS A 40 9.68 -6.11 2.05
C LYS A 40 10.15 -6.60 3.42
N ARG A 41 10.26 -7.91 3.62
CA ARG A 41 10.72 -8.49 4.89
C ARG A 41 12.15 -8.09 5.23
N ARG A 42 13.04 -8.03 4.23
CA ARG A 42 14.41 -7.53 4.40
C ARG A 42 14.44 -6.05 4.81
N LYS A 43 13.61 -5.21 4.17
CA LYS A 43 13.52 -3.78 4.51
C LYS A 43 12.99 -3.58 5.93
N ILE A 44 11.96 -4.32 6.32
CA ILE A 44 11.39 -4.27 7.68
C ILE A 44 12.42 -4.76 8.72
N GLN A 45 13.14 -5.85 8.46
CA GLN A 45 14.20 -6.34 9.37
C GLN A 45 15.38 -5.37 9.49
N GLN A 46 15.77 -4.70 8.40
CA GLN A 46 16.82 -3.68 8.44
C GLN A 46 16.41 -2.44 9.23
N LEU A 47 15.10 -2.13 9.28
CA LEU A 47 14.56 -1.03 10.07
C LEU A 47 14.29 -1.42 11.52
N SER A 48 13.93 -2.68 11.80
CA SER A 48 13.67 -3.16 13.16
C SER A 48 14.93 -3.25 14.04
N GLY A 49 16.13 -3.23 13.44
CA GLY A 49 17.40 -3.18 14.17
C GLY A 49 17.92 -1.77 14.43
N LYS A 50 17.25 -0.73 13.90
CA LYS A 50 17.63 0.67 14.14
C LYS A 50 16.74 1.26 15.23
N PRO A 51 17.30 2.01 16.19
CA PRO A 51 16.47 2.76 17.12
C PRO A 51 15.60 3.75 16.33
N PHE A 52 14.38 3.96 16.81
CA PHE A 52 13.39 4.83 16.14
C PHE A 52 13.94 6.24 15.87
N ASP A 53 14.81 6.74 16.74
CA ASP A 53 15.53 8.01 16.56
C ASP A 53 16.41 8.04 15.30
N ASP A 54 17.08 6.93 14.95
CA ASP A 54 17.91 6.86 13.74
C ASP A 54 17.06 6.84 12.46
N ILE A 55 15.83 6.37 12.54
CA ILE A 55 14.89 6.39 11.41
C ILE A 55 14.41 7.83 11.17
N LEU A 56 14.19 8.58 12.25
CA LEU A 56 13.68 9.95 12.19
C LEU A 56 14.77 11.02 12.05
N LYS A 57 16.05 10.66 12.20
CA LYS A 57 17.16 11.62 12.19
C LYS A 57 17.14 12.54 10.97
N SER A 58 17.06 11.99 9.76
CA SER A 58 17.04 12.80 8.54
C SER A 58 15.83 13.75 8.47
N PHE A 59 14.68 13.32 8.99
CA PHE A 59 13.50 14.17 9.06
C PHE A 59 13.68 15.31 10.08
N ARG A 60 14.25 15.03 11.26
CA ARG A 60 14.56 16.07 12.26
C ARG A 60 15.55 17.09 11.73
N ASP A 61 16.64 16.62 11.11
CA ASP A 61 17.67 17.50 10.53
C ASP A 61 17.05 18.43 9.48
N GLU A 62 16.11 17.93 8.68
CA GLU A 62 15.40 18.69 7.65
C GLU A 62 14.41 19.71 8.23
N VAL A 63 13.67 19.33 9.29
CA VAL A 63 12.77 20.25 10.02
C VAL A 63 13.56 21.36 10.72
N GLU A 64 14.66 21.03 11.39
CA GLU A 64 15.53 22.02 12.04
C GLU A 64 16.17 22.96 11.02
N THR A 65 16.64 22.43 9.88
CA THR A 65 17.29 23.23 8.83
C THR A 65 16.29 24.14 8.09
N SER A 66 15.05 23.70 7.93
CA SER A 66 14.02 24.49 7.25
C SER A 66 13.51 25.65 8.10
N GLY A 67 13.79 25.68 9.40
CA GLY A 67 13.47 26.80 10.30
C GLY A 67 11.97 26.98 10.53
N ILE A 68 11.18 25.95 10.24
CA ILE A 68 9.73 25.94 10.41
C ILE A 68 9.43 25.78 11.89
N SER A 69 8.48 26.56 12.40
CA SER A 69 8.01 26.44 13.77
C SER A 69 7.14 25.19 13.96
N ASP A 70 7.05 24.70 15.19
CA ASP A 70 6.20 23.56 15.52
C ASP A 70 4.73 23.81 15.10
N ASP A 71 4.23 25.03 15.25
CA ASP A 71 2.88 25.42 14.83
C ASP A 71 2.67 25.34 13.31
N GLU A 72 3.69 25.70 12.53
CA GLU A 72 3.66 25.57 11.07
C GLU A 72 3.69 24.10 10.63
N LEU A 73 4.47 23.28 11.34
CA LEU A 73 4.55 21.83 11.09
C LEU A 73 3.21 21.14 11.38
N ASP A 74 2.58 21.47 12.50
CA ASP A 74 1.27 20.96 12.86
C ASP A 74 0.20 21.35 11.84
N ASN A 75 0.23 22.60 11.36
CA ASN A 75 -0.69 23.04 10.31
C ASN A 75 -0.49 22.27 9.00
N LEU A 76 0.76 21.98 8.63
CA LEU A 76 1.11 21.22 7.43
C LEU A 76 0.55 19.79 7.50
N PHE A 77 0.69 19.12 8.65
CA PHE A 77 0.10 17.80 8.87
C PHE A 77 -1.42 17.81 8.91
N GLN A 78 -2.03 18.81 9.55
CA GLN A 78 -3.48 18.95 9.58
C GLN A 78 -4.07 19.16 8.18
N GLN A 79 -3.42 19.99 7.35
CA GLN A 79 -3.84 20.21 5.98
C GLN A 79 -3.72 18.93 5.15
N ALA A 80 -2.57 18.26 5.19
CA ALA A 80 -2.36 16.99 4.48
C ALA A 80 -3.37 15.91 4.89
N ARG A 81 -3.72 15.84 6.20
CA ARG A 81 -4.73 14.91 6.71
C ARG A 81 -6.13 15.22 6.19
N ARG A 82 -6.50 16.50 6.09
CA ARG A 82 -7.80 16.94 5.55
C ARG A 82 -7.90 16.60 4.06
N GLU A 83 -6.86 16.89 3.29
CA GLU A 83 -6.78 16.59 1.85
C GLU A 83 -6.87 15.08 1.60
N ALA A 84 -6.12 14.26 2.35
CA ALA A 84 -6.20 12.80 2.26
C ALA A 84 -7.59 12.27 2.64
N SER A 85 -8.25 12.87 3.64
CA SER A 85 -9.63 12.51 4.00
C SER A 85 -10.63 12.88 2.90
N GLN A 86 -10.43 14.00 2.20
CA GLN A 86 -11.29 14.42 1.10
C GLN A 86 -11.12 13.51 -0.12
N ALA A 87 -9.88 13.15 -0.47
CA ALA A 87 -9.59 12.22 -1.56
C ALA A 87 -10.29 10.86 -1.35
N ARG A 88 -10.20 10.29 -0.14
CA ARG A 88 -10.88 9.02 0.19
C ARG A 88 -12.41 9.10 0.14
N ARG A 89 -12.98 10.25 0.49
CA ARG A 89 -14.44 10.48 0.40
C ARG A 89 -14.89 10.70 -1.05
N GLY A 90 -14.04 11.28 -1.91
CA GLY A 90 -14.30 11.45 -3.34
C GLY A 90 -14.34 10.13 -4.10
N GLU A 91 -13.54 9.13 -3.72
CA GLU A 91 -13.54 7.79 -4.33
C GLU A 91 -14.76 6.94 -3.97
N THR A 92 -15.52 7.29 -2.92
CA THR A 92 -16.69 6.51 -2.50
C THR A 92 -17.98 6.89 -3.26
N HIS A 93 -17.94 7.88 -4.17
CA HIS A 93 -19.10 8.27 -4.96
C HIS A 93 -19.13 7.61 -6.34
N VAL A 94 -19.13 6.26 -6.38
CA VAL A 94 -19.45 5.49 -7.59
C VAL A 94 -20.69 4.62 -7.33
N SER A 95 -21.82 5.14 -7.83
CA SER A 95 -22.93 4.42 -8.49
C SER A 95 -23.46 3.14 -7.84
N PHE A 96 -24.36 3.26 -6.87
CA PHE A 96 -25.33 2.19 -6.57
C PHE A 96 -26.72 2.55 -7.10
N GLY A 97 -27.12 1.85 -8.16
CA GLY A 97 -28.46 1.28 -8.32
C GLY A 97 -29.64 2.20 -8.66
N ARG A 98 -30.01 2.24 -9.95
CA ARG A 98 -31.39 2.06 -10.38
C ARG A 98 -31.40 1.37 -11.75
N VAL A 99 -31.42 0.04 -11.74
CA VAL A 99 -31.98 -0.73 -12.85
C VAL A 99 -33.48 -0.80 -12.54
N ASN A 100 -34.29 0.01 -13.22
CA ASN A 100 -35.73 -0.21 -13.21
C ASN A 100 -36.02 -1.40 -14.12
N GLU A 101 -36.50 -2.46 -13.50
CA GLU A 101 -37.29 -3.51 -14.13
C GLU A 101 -38.62 -2.92 -14.61
N GLU A 102 -38.87 -2.91 -15.92
CA GLU A 102 -40.18 -3.04 -16.56
C GLU A 102 -39.90 -3.74 -17.91
N GLY A 103 -40.32 -4.97 -18.24
CA GLY A 103 -41.35 -5.82 -17.68
C GLY A 103 -42.65 -5.68 -18.49
N GLY A 104 -42.78 -6.45 -19.58
CA GLY A 104 -44.08 -6.75 -20.24
C GLY A 104 -44.28 -6.17 -21.63
#